data_AF-A0A1S8WWP0-F1
#
_entry.id   AF-A0A1S8WWP0-F1
#
_cell.length_a   1.000
_cell.length_b   1.000
_cell.length_c   1.000
_cell.angle_alpha   90.00
_cell.angle_beta   90.00
_cell.angle_gamma   90.00
#
_symmetry.space_group_name_H-M   'P 1'
#
loop_
_entity.id
_entity.type
_entity.pdbx_description
1 polymer ?
#
loop_
_entity_poly.entity_id
_entity_poly.type
_entity_poly.pdbx_seq_one_letter_code
_entity_poly.pdbx_strand_id
1 'polypeptide(L)'
;VNLIEFPETPSGHTGELQSIEGRCIDGAVQLNNSKVTNQAFCLPNGKWRLYSDAHCVCNAGYELHSGGQRCEACAQGTYKVAIGNSNCLLCPMNSISSGPGQVTCDCLPGYFRMGIGTLETEAGSCYGYWITEFKRFKIRAQNAYGTGPLSSPIRLWRPHDLNRDVLVFGSSLQDGR
;
A
#
# COMPACT_ATOMS: atom_id res chain seq x y z
N VAL A 1 -3.07 -20.50 -13.10
CA VAL A 1 -2.42 -19.92 -11.91
C VAL A 1 -3.12 -20.49 -10.70
N ASN A 2 -2.42 -21.26 -9.87
CA ASN A 2 -3.00 -21.76 -8.62
C ASN A 2 -2.03 -21.38 -7.49
N LEU A 3 -2.46 -20.44 -6.65
CA LEU A 3 -1.66 -19.85 -5.56
C LEU A 3 -2.11 -20.41 -4.20
N ILE A 4 -2.63 -21.64 -4.21
CA ILE A 4 -3.15 -22.35 -3.05
C ILE A 4 -2.34 -23.63 -2.88
N GLU A 5 -1.87 -23.86 -1.67
CA GLU A 5 -1.22 -25.08 -1.22
C GLU A 5 -2.21 -25.91 -0.39
N PHE A 6 -2.29 -27.20 -0.68
CA PHE A 6 -3.11 -28.16 0.06
C PHE A 6 -2.21 -29.12 0.84
N PRO A 7 -2.60 -29.49 2.07
CA PRO A 7 -1.87 -30.49 2.82
C PRO A 7 -1.93 -31.85 2.13
N GLU A 8 -0.89 -32.66 2.33
CA GLU A 8 -0.88 -34.04 1.86
C GLU A 8 -2.10 -34.79 2.42
N THR A 9 -2.97 -35.24 1.53
CA THR A 9 -4.22 -35.92 1.87
C THR A 9 -4.28 -37.23 1.11
N PRO A 10 -4.26 -38.39 1.78
CA PRO A 10 -4.42 -39.69 1.14
C PRO A 10 -5.72 -39.73 0.33
N SER A 11 -5.64 -40.22 -0.91
CA SER A 11 -6.83 -40.38 -1.74
C SER A 11 -7.78 -41.39 -1.08
N GLY A 12 -8.97 -40.92 -0.71
CA GLY A 12 -9.98 -41.77 -0.08
C GLY A 12 -10.44 -42.91 -1.00
N HIS A 13 -10.67 -44.09 -0.42
CA HIS A 13 -11.32 -45.23 -1.09
C HIS A 13 -12.83 -45.28 -0.85
N THR A 14 -13.33 -44.50 0.11
CA THR A 14 -14.74 -44.41 0.48
C THR A 14 -15.37 -43.24 -0.29
N GLY A 15 -16.57 -43.42 -0.84
CA GLY A 15 -17.26 -42.43 -1.70
C GLY A 15 -17.67 -41.12 -1.00
N GLU A 16 -17.13 -40.84 0.19
CA GLU A 16 -17.38 -39.64 0.97
C GLU A 16 -16.32 -38.59 0.62
N LEU A 17 -16.72 -37.60 -0.19
CA LEU A 17 -15.85 -36.50 -0.62
C LEU A 17 -15.63 -35.56 0.57
N GLN A 18 -14.49 -35.68 1.24
CA GLN A 18 -14.08 -34.73 2.27
C GLN A 18 -13.52 -33.46 1.61
N SER A 19 -14.07 -32.30 2.02
CA SER A 19 -13.49 -31.01 1.65
C SER A 19 -12.25 -30.74 2.50
N ILE A 20 -11.16 -30.43 1.82
CA ILE A 20 -9.89 -30.03 2.43
C ILE A 20 -9.71 -28.55 2.19
N GLU A 21 -9.40 -27.81 3.24
CA GLU A 21 -9.08 -26.39 3.16
C GLU A 21 -7.61 -26.19 2.82
N GLY A 22 -7.34 -25.47 1.74
CA GLY A 22 -6.00 -25.06 1.33
C GLY A 22 -5.63 -23.69 1.89
N ARG A 23 -4.33 -23.44 2.04
CA ARG A 23 -3.79 -22.14 2.44
C ARG A 23 -3.22 -21.42 1.21
N CYS A 24 -3.31 -20.10 1.18
CA CYS A 24 -2.54 -19.36 0.17
C CYS A 24 -1.03 -19.62 0.36
N ILE A 25 -0.31 -19.71 -0.75
CA ILE A 25 1.16 -19.76 -0.72
C ILE A 25 1.74 -18.45 -0.15
N ASP A 26 3.02 -18.47 0.20
CA ASP A 26 3.71 -17.28 0.69
C ASP A 26 3.63 -16.13 -0.33
N GLY A 27 3.34 -14.92 0.16
CA GLY A 27 3.14 -13.73 -0.67
C GLY A 27 1.77 -13.65 -1.36
N ALA A 28 0.88 -14.63 -1.18
CA ALA A 28 -0.48 -14.61 -1.68
C ALA A 28 -1.51 -14.45 -0.55
N VAL A 29 -2.68 -13.89 -0.88
CA VAL A 29 -3.79 -13.65 0.04
C VAL A 29 -5.12 -14.04 -0.62
N GLN A 30 -6.09 -14.45 0.20
CA GLN A 30 -7.46 -14.64 -0.26
C GLN A 30 -8.08 -13.28 -0.52
N LEU A 31 -8.80 -13.13 -1.64
CA LEU A 31 -9.62 -11.94 -1.85
C LEU A 31 -10.70 -11.89 -0.77
N ASN A 32 -10.95 -10.70 -0.25
CA ASN A 32 -11.96 -10.39 0.78
C ASN A 32 -13.38 -10.47 0.20
N ASN A 33 -13.74 -11.60 -0.37
CA ASN A 33 -15.07 -11.88 -0.87
C ASN A 33 -15.59 -13.13 -0.18
N SER A 34 -16.73 -13.01 0.51
CA SER A 34 -17.36 -14.07 1.32
C SER A 34 -17.69 -15.34 0.51
N LYS A 35 -17.58 -15.28 -0.82
CA LYS A 35 -17.83 -16.38 -1.75
C LYS A 35 -16.57 -17.16 -2.16
N VAL A 36 -15.38 -16.62 -1.89
CA VAL A 36 -14.09 -17.26 -2.23
C VAL A 36 -13.67 -18.18 -1.11
N THR A 37 -13.57 -19.48 -1.39
CA THR A 37 -13.13 -20.50 -0.40
C THR A 37 -11.96 -21.27 -0.99
N ASN A 38 -10.92 -21.56 -0.21
CA ASN A 38 -9.80 -22.38 -0.68
C ASN A 38 -10.08 -23.89 -0.55
N GLN A 39 -11.34 -24.31 -0.64
CA GLN A 39 -11.68 -25.71 -0.46
C GLN A 39 -11.39 -26.50 -1.75
N ALA A 40 -10.97 -27.76 -1.59
CA ALA A 40 -10.83 -28.72 -2.66
C ALA A 40 -11.14 -30.14 -2.18
N PHE A 41 -11.39 -31.03 -3.14
CA PHE A 41 -11.58 -32.46 -2.90
C PHE A 41 -10.43 -33.24 -3.50
N CYS A 42 -9.86 -34.16 -2.72
CA CYS A 42 -8.91 -35.15 -3.25
C CYS A 42 -9.70 -36.34 -3.81
N LEU A 43 -9.53 -36.62 -5.10
CA LEU A 43 -10.22 -37.71 -5.79
C LEU A 43 -9.46 -39.04 -5.61
N PRO A 44 -10.13 -40.20 -5.77
CA PRO A 44 -9.49 -41.52 -5.68
C PRO A 44 -8.32 -41.75 -6.64
N ASN A 45 -8.23 -40.95 -7.71
CA ASN A 45 -7.14 -41.00 -8.70
C ASN A 45 -5.95 -40.08 -8.35
N GLY A 46 -5.89 -39.53 -7.14
CA GLY A 46 -4.83 -38.62 -6.69
C GLY A 46 -4.90 -37.20 -7.25
N LYS A 47 -6.00 -36.83 -7.93
CA LYS A 47 -6.18 -35.47 -8.45
C LYS A 47 -7.02 -34.61 -7.52
N TRP A 48 -6.62 -33.34 -7.39
CA TRP A 48 -7.40 -32.32 -6.71
C TRP A 48 -8.49 -31.74 -7.61
N ARG A 49 -9.69 -31.54 -7.07
CA ARG A 49 -10.77 -30.77 -7.68
C ARG A 49 -11.06 -29.56 -6.80
N LEU A 50 -10.71 -28.37 -7.30
CA LEU A 50 -10.96 -27.09 -6.63
C LEU A 50 -12.44 -26.71 -6.71
N TYR A 51 -12.93 -25.97 -5.72
CA TYR A 51 -14.18 -25.20 -5.86
C TYR A 51 -14.00 -24.10 -6.90
N SER A 52 -15.07 -23.76 -7.64
CA SER A 52 -15.03 -22.79 -8.74
C SER A 52 -14.57 -21.39 -8.34
N ASP A 53 -14.73 -21.04 -7.06
CA ASP A 53 -14.43 -19.72 -6.52
C ASP A 53 -13.14 -19.72 -5.67
N ALA A 54 -12.36 -20.80 -5.67
CA ALA A 54 -11.10 -20.89 -4.93
C ALA A 54 -9.99 -20.09 -5.62
N HIS A 55 -9.66 -18.91 -5.07
CA HIS A 55 -8.68 -18.04 -5.70
C HIS A 55 -7.90 -17.19 -4.69
N CYS A 56 -6.64 -17.59 -4.46
CA CYS A 56 -5.63 -16.70 -3.90
C CYS A 56 -5.02 -15.83 -5.00
N VAL A 57 -4.60 -14.62 -4.64
CA VAL A 57 -3.93 -13.66 -5.51
C VAL A 57 -2.69 -13.12 -4.83
N CYS A 58 -1.72 -12.61 -5.59
CA CYS A 58 -0.54 -12.01 -4.99
C CYS A 58 -0.90 -10.76 -4.17
N ASN A 59 -0.32 -10.68 -2.97
CA ASN A 59 -0.55 -9.60 -2.04
C ASN A 59 0.05 -8.28 -2.57
N ALA A 60 -0.27 -7.17 -1.91
CA ALA A 60 0.43 -5.92 -2.10
C ALA A 60 1.95 -6.12 -1.88
N GLY A 61 2.78 -5.51 -2.72
CA GLY A 61 4.23 -5.73 -2.74
C GLY A 61 4.68 -7.05 -3.36
N TYR A 62 3.78 -7.88 -3.89
CA TYR A 62 4.12 -9.13 -4.57
C TYR A 62 3.52 -9.22 -5.97
N GLU A 63 4.31 -9.62 -6.95
CA GLU A 63 3.88 -9.89 -8.32
C GLU A 63 3.76 -11.38 -8.63
N LEU A 64 2.95 -11.70 -9.65
CA LEU A 64 2.85 -13.05 -10.14
C LEU A 64 4.07 -13.37 -11.01
N HIS A 65 4.86 -14.35 -10.61
CA HIS A 65 5.98 -14.81 -11.41
C HIS A 65 5.53 -15.35 -12.77
N SER A 66 6.40 -15.29 -13.77
CA SER A 66 6.14 -15.72 -15.15
C SER A 66 5.64 -17.18 -15.25
N GLY A 67 6.04 -18.04 -14.30
CA GLY A 67 5.56 -19.43 -14.19
C GLY A 67 4.15 -19.60 -13.62
N GLY A 68 3.49 -18.54 -13.13
CA GLY A 68 2.10 -18.56 -12.69
C GLY A 68 1.81 -19.42 -11.45
N GLN A 69 2.84 -19.74 -10.66
CA GLN A 69 2.75 -20.67 -9.51
C GLN A 69 3.28 -20.07 -8.21
N ARG A 70 3.87 -18.87 -8.25
CA ARG A 70 4.46 -18.23 -7.08
C ARG A 70 4.31 -16.72 -7.12
N CYS A 71 4.16 -16.13 -5.94
CA CYS A 71 4.19 -14.69 -5.76
C CYS A 71 5.60 -14.27 -5.34
N GLU A 72 6.17 -13.36 -6.09
CA GLU A 72 7.54 -12.88 -5.91
C GLU A 72 7.48 -11.47 -5.34
N ALA A 73 8.28 -11.18 -4.31
CA ALA A 73 8.34 -9.84 -3.75
C ALA A 73 8.84 -8.86 -4.82
N CYS A 74 8.21 -7.68 -4.93
CA CYS A 74 8.65 -6.63 -5.83
C CYS A 74 10.14 -6.35 -5.63
N ALA A 75 10.91 -6.29 -6.71
CA ALA A 75 12.32 -5.95 -6.64
C ALA A 75 12.53 -4.51 -6.12
N GLN A 76 13.76 -4.21 -5.68
CA GLN A 76 14.15 -2.85 -5.36
C GLN A 76 13.93 -1.92 -6.57
N GLY A 77 13.40 -0.73 -6.34
CA GLY A 77 13.01 0.22 -7.39
C GLY A 77 11.61 -0.04 -8.00
N THR A 78 10.91 -1.10 -7.59
CA THR A 78 9.51 -1.34 -7.96
C THR A 78 8.59 -1.41 -6.75
N TYR A 79 7.29 -1.26 -6.99
CA TYR A 79 6.24 -1.29 -5.96
C TYR A 79 4.93 -1.87 -6.49
N LYS A 80 4.04 -2.28 -5.59
CA LYS A 80 2.68 -2.70 -5.92
C LYS A 80 1.70 -2.43 -4.78
N VAL A 81 0.78 -1.50 -4.99
CA VAL A 81 -0.21 -1.08 -3.96
C VAL A 81 -1.36 -2.07 -3.86
N ALA A 82 -1.89 -2.51 -4.99
CA ALA A 82 -3.10 -3.33 -5.03
C ALA A 82 -2.81 -4.82 -4.84
N ILE A 83 -3.73 -5.50 -4.17
CA ILE A 83 -3.82 -6.97 -4.17
C ILE A 83 -4.26 -7.42 -5.56
N GLY A 84 -3.62 -8.47 -6.10
CA GLY A 84 -3.89 -8.96 -7.45
C GLY A 84 -2.67 -9.60 -8.10
N ASN A 85 -2.87 -10.19 -9.27
CA ASN A 85 -1.83 -10.88 -10.04
C ASN A 85 -1.10 -9.97 -11.05
N SER A 86 -1.22 -8.65 -10.89
CA SER A 86 -0.48 -7.69 -11.70
C SER A 86 1.01 -7.67 -11.34
N ASN A 87 1.82 -7.25 -12.30
CA ASN A 87 3.25 -7.05 -12.08
C ASN A 87 3.51 -5.81 -11.21
N CYS A 88 4.69 -5.77 -10.61
CA CYS A 88 5.17 -4.59 -9.91
C CYS A 88 5.46 -3.46 -10.91
N LEU A 89 5.19 -2.23 -10.48
CA LEU A 89 5.41 -1.02 -11.27
C LEU A 89 6.72 -0.37 -10.85
N LEU A 90 7.41 0.27 -11.79
CA LEU A 90 8.60 1.07 -11.48
C LEU A 90 8.22 2.28 -10.62
N CYS A 91 9.07 2.61 -9.66
CA CYS A 91 8.89 3.81 -8.87
C CYS A 91 8.83 5.07 -9.77
N PRO A 92 7.86 5.96 -9.53
CA PRO A 92 7.72 7.19 -10.31
C PRO A 92 8.88 8.16 -10.04
N MET A 93 8.94 9.26 -10.80
CA MET A 93 10.06 10.20 -10.73
C MET A 93 10.30 10.74 -9.32
N ASN A 94 11.58 10.87 -8.98
CA ASN A 94 12.09 11.34 -7.69
C ASN A 94 11.62 10.52 -6.48
N SER A 95 11.31 9.24 -6.70
CA SER A 95 10.97 8.29 -5.65
C SER A 95 11.78 7.01 -5.77
N ILE A 96 11.85 6.23 -4.69
CA ILE A 96 12.61 5.00 -4.61
C ILE A 96 11.90 4.01 -3.68
N SER A 97 11.98 2.72 -3.99
CA SER A 97 11.66 1.67 -3.04
C SER A 97 12.97 1.07 -2.55
N SER A 98 13.19 1.15 -1.24
CA SER A 98 14.50 0.90 -0.61
C SER A 98 14.85 -0.59 -0.51
N GLY A 99 13.87 -1.48 -0.59
CA GLY A 99 14.05 -2.92 -0.47
C GLY A 99 12.98 -3.71 -1.20
N PRO A 100 13.01 -5.06 -1.10
CA PRO A 100 12.04 -5.91 -1.75
C PRO A 100 10.67 -5.85 -1.07
N GLY A 101 9.61 -6.16 -1.82
CA GLY A 101 8.26 -6.31 -1.28
C GLY A 101 7.55 -4.99 -0.97
N GLN A 102 8.01 -3.88 -1.57
CA GLN A 102 7.50 -2.56 -1.24
C GLN A 102 6.11 -2.32 -1.85
N VAL A 103 5.21 -1.80 -1.03
CA VAL A 103 3.83 -1.47 -1.43
C VAL A 103 3.76 -0.09 -2.07
N THR A 104 4.66 0.80 -1.66
CA THR A 104 4.74 2.21 -2.09
C THR A 104 6.21 2.59 -2.34
N CYS A 105 6.42 3.75 -2.97
CA CYS A 105 7.77 4.32 -3.13
C CYS A 105 7.94 5.55 -2.24
N ASP A 106 9.06 5.62 -1.53
CA ASP A 106 9.43 6.77 -0.73
C ASP A 106 9.99 7.88 -1.61
N CYS A 107 9.71 9.14 -1.26
CA CYS A 107 10.34 10.26 -1.98
C CYS A 107 11.83 10.34 -1.65
N LEU A 108 12.64 10.68 -2.66
CA LEU A 108 14.04 11.00 -2.45
C LEU A 108 14.18 12.26 -1.57
N PRO A 109 15.31 12.42 -0.84
CA PRO A 109 15.56 13.61 -0.04
C PRO A 109 15.38 14.91 -0.84
N GLY A 110 14.58 15.84 -0.31
CA GLY A 110 14.26 17.12 -0.98
C GLY A 110 13.00 17.10 -1.86
N TYR A 111 12.34 15.95 -2.00
CA TYR A 111 11.09 15.80 -2.75
C TYR A 111 9.93 15.38 -1.83
N PHE A 112 8.71 15.78 -2.17
CA PHE A 112 7.50 15.51 -1.39
C PHE A 112 6.30 15.27 -2.31
N ARG A 113 5.29 14.56 -1.79
CA ARG A 113 3.99 14.41 -2.44
C ARG A 113 3.03 15.44 -1.85
N MET A 114 2.30 16.17 -2.70
CA MET A 114 1.21 17.02 -2.23
C MET A 114 -0.01 16.14 -2.00
N GLY A 115 -0.33 15.87 -0.73
CA GLY A 115 -1.53 15.13 -0.36
C GLY A 115 -2.77 16.00 -0.59
N ILE A 116 -3.37 15.93 -1.78
CA ILE A 116 -4.77 16.34 -1.93
C ILE A 116 -5.64 15.19 -1.40
N GLY A 117 -6.53 15.48 -0.46
CA GLY A 117 -7.27 14.50 0.31
C GLY A 117 -8.32 13.71 -0.49
N THR A 118 -7.86 12.88 -1.41
CA THR A 118 -8.58 11.75 -1.99
C THR A 118 -7.53 10.73 -2.41
N LEU A 119 -7.78 9.45 -2.14
CA LEU A 119 -6.97 8.29 -2.53
C LEU A 119 -6.30 8.47 -3.91
N GLU A 120 -5.09 7.89 -4.06
CA GLU A 120 -4.22 7.81 -5.26
C GLU A 120 -2.98 8.71 -5.33
N THR A 121 -2.47 9.21 -4.21
CA THR A 121 -1.12 9.84 -4.22
C THR A 121 0.01 8.88 -3.92
N GLU A 122 -0.22 7.63 -3.52
CA GLU A 122 0.84 6.64 -3.21
C GLU A 122 1.52 6.05 -4.45
N ALA A 123 0.92 6.22 -5.63
CA ALA A 123 1.51 5.89 -6.94
C ALA A 123 2.07 7.10 -7.72
N GLY A 124 1.93 8.31 -7.17
CA GLY A 124 2.31 9.55 -7.86
C GLY A 124 3.81 9.90 -7.77
N SER A 125 4.29 10.70 -8.73
CA SER A 125 5.64 11.27 -8.70
C SER A 125 5.85 12.19 -7.49
N CYS A 126 7.08 12.23 -6.99
CA CYS A 126 7.45 13.19 -5.96
C CYS A 126 7.91 14.51 -6.60
N TYR A 127 7.39 15.63 -6.09
CA TYR A 127 7.69 16.97 -6.56
C TYR A 127 8.59 17.66 -5.54
N GLY A 128 9.64 18.30 -6.02
CA GLY A 128 10.50 19.17 -5.22
C GLY A 128 10.21 20.63 -5.56
N TYR A 129 10.59 21.55 -4.69
CA TYR A 129 10.61 22.97 -5.04
C TYR A 129 11.94 23.34 -5.71
N TRP A 130 11.89 24.00 -6.86
CA TRP A 130 13.02 24.76 -7.37
C TRP A 130 12.99 26.13 -6.66
N ILE A 131 13.56 26.21 -5.46
CA ILE A 131 13.77 27.52 -4.83
C ILE A 131 14.98 28.14 -5.50
N THR A 132 14.78 28.85 -6.62
CA THR A 132 15.82 29.75 -7.15
C THR A 132 15.95 31.02 -6.30
N GLU A 133 15.02 31.32 -5.40
CA GLU A 133 15.18 32.39 -4.39
C GLU A 133 14.45 32.06 -3.08
N PHE A 134 15.19 32.03 -1.97
CA PHE A 134 14.62 32.05 -0.62
C PHE A 134 13.92 33.39 -0.36
N LYS A 135 12.73 33.61 -0.92
CA LYS A 135 11.84 34.62 -0.34
C LYS A 135 11.30 34.01 0.94
N ARG A 136 11.96 34.34 2.05
CA ARG A 136 11.43 34.16 3.41
C ARG A 136 10.02 34.74 3.43
N PHE A 137 9.01 33.89 3.31
CA PHE A 137 7.66 34.28 3.67
C PHE A 137 7.67 34.43 5.20
N LYS A 138 7.83 35.67 5.67
CA LYS A 138 7.49 36.01 7.05
C LYS A 138 6.00 35.72 7.18
N ILE A 139 5.64 34.62 7.84
CA ILE A 139 4.28 34.42 8.33
C ILE A 139 4.05 35.56 9.32
N ARG A 140 3.31 36.59 8.92
CA ARG A 140 2.88 37.64 9.84
C ARG A 140 1.85 36.97 10.74
N ALA A 141 2.24 36.60 11.95
CA ALA A 141 1.29 36.26 12.99
C ALA A 141 0.38 37.50 13.16
N GLN A 142 -0.82 37.43 12.60
CA GLN A 142 -1.83 38.41 12.94
C GLN A 142 -2.26 38.07 14.36
N ASN A 143 -2.06 39.02 15.28
CA ASN A 143 -2.60 38.92 16.63
C ASN A 143 -4.10 38.65 16.49
N ALA A 144 -4.54 37.43 16.85
CA ALA A 144 -5.94 37.18 17.10
C ALA A 144 -6.31 38.01 18.33
N TYR A 145 -6.94 39.17 18.11
CA TYR A 145 -7.60 39.91 19.17
C TYR A 145 -8.85 39.11 19.61
N GLY A 146 -8.62 38.04 20.35
CA GLY A 146 -9.64 37.34 21.12
C GLY A 146 -9.68 37.92 22.52
N THR A 147 -10.61 38.83 22.78
CA THR A 147 -10.91 39.30 24.14
C THR A 147 -11.59 38.19 24.94
N GLY A 148 -10.84 37.45 25.75
CA GLY A 148 -11.41 36.49 26.69
C GLY A 148 -10.34 35.72 27.48
N PRO A 149 -10.53 35.47 28.79
CA PRO A 149 -9.51 34.83 29.61
C PRO A 149 -9.58 33.31 29.40
N LEU A 150 -8.59 32.74 28.73
CA LEU A 150 -8.39 31.30 28.71
C LEU A 150 -7.02 30.96 29.30
N SER A 151 -7.09 30.54 30.54
CA SER A 151 -6.06 29.86 31.31
C SER A 151 -5.58 28.60 30.58
N SER A 152 -4.48 28.70 29.84
CA SER A 152 -3.51 27.62 29.58
C SER A 152 -2.31 28.18 28.80
N PRO A 153 -1.06 27.91 29.22
CA PRO A 153 0.10 28.33 28.45
C PRO A 153 0.15 27.56 27.12
N ILE A 154 0.13 28.29 26.01
CA ILE A 154 0.45 27.74 24.69
C ILE A 154 1.91 27.27 24.76
N ARG A 155 2.12 25.96 24.70
CA ARG A 155 3.47 25.37 24.59
C ARG A 155 4.04 25.69 23.21
N LEU A 156 4.81 26.78 23.13
CA LEU A 156 5.73 27.02 22.03
C LEU A 156 6.88 26.01 22.12
N TRP A 157 6.85 24.98 21.27
CA TRP A 157 8.02 24.13 21.07
C TRP A 157 9.09 24.95 20.34
N ARG A 158 10.24 25.18 20.99
CA ARG A 158 11.45 25.65 20.30
C ARG A 158 11.98 24.51 19.44
N PRO A 159 12.25 24.71 18.14
CA PRO A 159 12.95 23.74 17.34
C PRO A 159 14.44 23.87 17.64
N HIS A 160 14.96 22.99 18.50
CA HIS A 160 16.38 22.65 18.44
C HIS A 160 16.46 21.39 17.58
N ASP A 161 17.14 21.54 16.44
CA ASP A 161 17.54 20.51 15.49
C ASP A 161 16.52 20.03 14.43
N LEU A 162 16.95 20.26 13.17
CA LEU A 162 16.51 19.66 11.90
C LEU A 162 15.18 20.13 11.28
N ASN A 163 15.25 21.31 10.65
CA ASN A 163 14.84 21.56 9.24
C ASN A 163 13.51 20.95 8.73
N ARG A 164 12.46 20.94 9.55
CA ARG A 164 11.09 20.59 9.13
C ARG A 164 10.18 21.79 9.28
N ASP A 165 9.86 22.43 8.17
CA ASP A 165 8.60 23.15 8.02
C ASP A 165 7.67 22.26 7.18
N VAL A 166 6.75 21.57 7.84
CA VAL A 166 5.61 20.90 7.20
C VAL A 166 4.38 21.75 7.50
N LEU A 167 3.75 22.29 6.46
CA LEU A 167 2.45 22.95 6.55
C LEU A 167 1.49 22.36 5.52
N VAL A 168 0.42 21.73 6.01
CA VAL A 168 -0.87 21.47 5.34
C VAL A 168 -1.90 21.63 6.47
N PHE A 169 -3.03 22.35 6.41
CA PHE A 169 -4.12 22.53 5.42
C PHE A 169 -4.64 24.00 5.47
N GLY A 170 -5.10 24.62 4.37
CA GLY A 170 -6.51 24.74 3.96
C GLY A 170 -7.31 25.70 4.87
N SER A 171 -7.98 26.79 4.45
CA SER A 171 -8.84 26.98 3.28
C SER A 171 -9.19 28.47 3.05
N SER A 172 -9.74 28.73 1.85
CA SER A 172 -10.49 29.93 1.41
C SER A 172 -9.72 31.04 0.68
N LEU A 173 -9.66 30.88 -0.65
CA LEU A 173 -9.61 31.98 -1.61
C LEU A 173 -10.95 32.74 -1.51
N GLN A 174 -10.92 33.99 -1.04
CA GLN A 174 -11.86 35.00 -1.52
C GLN A 174 -11.06 36.02 -2.32
N ASP A 175 -11.31 35.99 -3.63
CA ASP A 175 -10.98 37.06 -4.56
C ASP A 175 -11.76 38.32 -4.16
N GLY A 176 -11.10 39.46 -4.18
CA GLY A 176 -11.66 40.72 -3.72
C GLY A 176 -11.04 41.89 -4.49
N ARG A 177 -11.65 42.22 -5.62
CA ARG A 177 -11.72 43.59 -6.15
C ARG A 177 -13.17 44.00 -6.30
#